data_AF-A0A163Y2Z5-F1
#
_entry.id   AF-A0A163Y2Z5-F1
#
_cell.length_a   1.000
_cell.length_b   1.000
_cell.length_c   1.000
_cell.angle_alpha   90.00
_cell.angle_beta   90.00
_cell.angle_gamma   90.00
#
_symmetry.space_group_name_H-M   'P 1'
#
loop_
_entity.id
_entity.type
_entity.pdbx_description
1 polymer ?
#
loop_
_entity_poly.entity_id
_entity_poly.type
_entity_poly.pdbx_seq_one_letter_code
_entity_poly.pdbx_strand_id
1 'polypeptide(L)'
;MNVNTAVAAYQAKHPTINGRPDQTLIDALHKVSPQAQAKTRKQSEDFEAMFINTMFSQMTSGIKGEGPFGDTTGTGAWRSMLTDEYSKSFAKAGGVGISNEVFRSLIIQQANRAS
;
A
#
# COMPACT_ATOMS: atom_id res chain seq x y z
N MET A 1 6.55 -23.50 -14.53
CA MET A 1 6.68 -22.03 -14.39
C MET A 1 5.58 -21.42 -15.24
N ASN A 2 4.65 -20.65 -14.68
CA ASN A 2 3.53 -20.09 -15.45
C ASN A 2 3.97 -18.76 -16.09
N VAL A 3 3.39 -18.44 -17.26
CA VAL A 3 3.76 -17.24 -18.05
C VAL A 3 3.48 -15.93 -17.28
N ASN A 4 2.40 -15.87 -16.49
CA ASN A 4 2.08 -14.75 -15.61
C ASN A 4 3.12 -14.56 -14.50
N THR A 5 3.72 -15.64 -13.98
CA THR A 5 4.78 -15.57 -12.95
C THR A 5 6.06 -14.99 -13.54
N ALA A 6 6.40 -15.34 -14.78
CA ALA A 6 7.56 -14.79 -15.47
C ALA A 6 7.37 -13.29 -15.81
N VAL A 7 6.18 -12.90 -16.25
CA VAL A 7 5.84 -11.50 -16.54
C VAL A 7 5.86 -10.66 -15.27
N ALA A 8 5.29 -11.14 -14.16
CA ALA A 8 5.32 -10.45 -12.88
C ALA A 8 6.76 -10.26 -12.36
N ALA A 9 7.61 -11.28 -12.49
CA ALA A 9 9.01 -11.20 -12.10
C ALA A 9 9.82 -10.22 -12.98
N TYR A 10 9.50 -10.15 -14.29
CA TYR A 10 10.11 -9.19 -15.22
C TYR A 10 9.71 -7.75 -14.88
N GLN A 11 8.41 -7.50 -14.65
CA GLN A 11 7.89 -6.19 -14.25
C GLN A 11 8.44 -5.73 -12.90
N ALA A 12 8.61 -6.65 -11.94
CA ALA A 12 9.23 -6.33 -10.64
C ALA A 12 10.69 -5.85 -10.78
N LYS A 13 11.42 -6.33 -11.79
CA LYS A 13 12.79 -5.90 -12.11
C LYS A 13 12.84 -4.62 -12.96
N HIS A 14 11.73 -4.27 -13.60
CA HIS A 14 11.62 -3.10 -14.49
C HIS A 14 10.40 -2.26 -14.09
N PRO A 15 10.52 -1.48 -13.01
CA PRO A 15 9.42 -0.62 -12.58
C PRO A 15 9.06 0.38 -13.69
N THR A 16 7.76 0.60 -13.89
CA THR A 16 7.24 1.52 -14.91
C THR A 16 6.32 2.55 -14.30
N ILE A 17 6.39 3.79 -14.79
CA ILE A 17 5.45 4.87 -14.51
C ILE A 17 4.75 5.28 -15.81
N ASN A 18 3.41 5.32 -15.80
CA ASN A 18 2.60 5.61 -17.00
C ASN A 18 2.97 4.76 -18.23
N GLY A 19 3.25 3.48 -18.03
CA GLY A 19 3.63 2.53 -19.10
C GLY A 19 5.06 2.71 -19.65
N ARG A 20 5.86 3.62 -19.07
CA ARG A 20 7.27 3.85 -19.44
C ARG A 20 8.19 3.37 -18.33
N PRO A 21 9.39 2.83 -18.63
CA PRO A 21 10.37 2.49 -17.60
C PRO A 21 10.70 3.68 -16.70
N ASP A 22 10.66 3.47 -15.39
CA ASP A 22 10.97 4.47 -14.39
C ASP A 22 12.48 4.51 -14.14
N GLN A 23 13.19 5.20 -15.02
CA GLN A 23 14.65 5.23 -15.00
C GLN A 23 15.22 5.79 -13.69
N THR A 24 14.57 6.80 -13.11
CA THR A 24 15.00 7.37 -11.84
C THR A 24 14.97 6.35 -10.71
N LEU A 25 13.93 5.52 -10.65
CA LEU A 25 13.85 4.46 -9.66
C LEU A 25 14.86 3.34 -9.95
N ILE A 26 15.03 2.96 -11.23
CA ILE A 26 16.03 1.95 -11.63
C ILE A 26 17.44 2.37 -11.18
N ASP A 27 17.84 3.61 -11.47
CA ASP A 27 19.14 4.15 -11.07
C ASP A 27 19.31 4.21 -9.55
N ALA A 28 18.25 4.57 -8.83
CA ALA A 28 18.25 4.60 -7.37
C ALA A 28 18.37 3.20 -6.76
N LEU A 29 17.69 2.19 -7.33
CA LEU A 29 17.79 0.79 -6.89
C LEU A 29 19.21 0.23 -7.05
N HIS A 30 19.97 0.70 -8.04
CA HIS A 30 21.38 0.30 -8.17
C HIS A 30 22.29 0.89 -7.08
N LYS A 31 21.92 2.02 -6.49
CA LYS A 31 22.69 2.72 -5.45
C LYS A 31 22.35 2.27 -4.02
N VAL A 32 21.18 1.68 -3.82
CA VAL A 32 20.69 1.24 -2.50
C VAL A 32 20.86 -0.26 -2.35
N SER A 33 21.40 -0.72 -1.21
CA SER A 33 21.64 -2.15 -0.97
C SER A 33 20.33 -2.97 -0.96
N PRO A 34 20.33 -4.25 -1.36
CA PRO A 34 19.14 -5.10 -1.35
C PRO A 34 18.46 -5.18 0.03
N GLN A 35 19.24 -5.17 1.11
CA GLN A 35 18.74 -5.17 2.48
C GLN A 35 18.00 -3.88 2.82
N ALA A 36 18.55 -2.72 2.42
CA ALA A 36 17.89 -1.44 2.59
C ALA A 36 16.62 -1.32 1.72
N GLN A 37 16.64 -1.90 0.50
CA GLN A 37 15.44 -2.00 -0.33
C GLN A 37 14.34 -2.83 0.35
N ALA A 38 14.66 -4.03 0.85
CA ALA A 38 13.69 -4.87 1.54
C ALA A 38 13.11 -4.17 2.79
N LYS A 39 13.95 -3.49 3.57
CA LYS A 39 13.52 -2.69 4.72
C LYS A 39 12.57 -1.56 4.30
N THR A 40 12.91 -0.83 3.24
CA THR A 40 12.09 0.28 2.71
C THR A 40 10.74 -0.23 2.22
N ARG A 41 10.71 -1.39 1.57
CA ARG A 41 9.46 -2.03 1.13
C ARG A 41 8.55 -2.32 2.31
N LYS A 42 9.07 -2.98 3.34
CA LYS A 42 8.32 -3.25 4.57
C LYS A 42 7.78 -1.96 5.22
N GLN A 43 8.62 -0.94 5.34
CA GLN A 43 8.19 0.35 5.91
C GLN A 43 7.07 1.02 5.10
N SER A 44 7.09 0.86 3.78
CA SER A 44 6.06 1.41 2.90
C SER A 44 4.74 0.66 3.01
N GLU A 45 4.79 -0.67 3.18
CA GLU A 45 3.63 -1.52 3.47
C GLU A 45 3.03 -1.18 4.85
N ASP A 46 3.86 -1.03 5.87
CA ASP A 46 3.43 -0.64 7.22
C ASP A 46 2.77 0.76 7.21
N PHE A 47 3.30 1.69 6.41
CA PHE A 47 2.68 3.01 6.20
C PHE A 47 1.29 2.92 5.58
N GLU A 48 1.14 2.11 4.52
CA GLU A 48 -0.15 1.91 3.86
C GLU A 48 -1.17 1.28 4.83
N ALA A 49 -0.75 0.34 5.67
CA ALA A 49 -1.60 -0.23 6.71
C ALA A 49 -2.11 0.82 7.72
N MET A 50 -1.23 1.71 8.20
CA MET A 50 -1.63 2.82 9.08
C MET A 50 -2.57 3.80 8.38
N PHE A 51 -2.31 4.11 7.12
CA PHE A 51 -3.16 4.97 6.31
C PHE A 51 -4.57 4.37 6.18
N ILE A 52 -4.66 3.09 5.81
CA ILE A 52 -5.93 2.38 5.68
C ILE A 52 -6.67 2.38 7.02
N ASN A 53 -6.00 2.08 8.13
CA ASN A 53 -6.61 2.13 9.46
C ASN A 53 -7.18 3.52 9.78
N THR A 54 -6.42 4.58 9.48
CA THR A 54 -6.87 5.96 9.69
C THR A 54 -8.08 6.31 8.82
N MET A 55 -8.07 5.90 7.55
CA MET A 55 -9.20 6.10 6.63
C MET A 55 -10.46 5.39 7.12
N PHE A 56 -10.35 4.15 7.59
CA PHE A 56 -11.48 3.44 8.19
C PHE A 56 -11.99 4.11 9.47
N SER A 57 -11.09 4.57 10.33
CA SER A 57 -11.45 5.32 11.53
C SER A 57 -12.23 6.58 11.18
N GLN A 58 -11.77 7.36 10.19
CA GLN A 58 -12.46 8.55 9.70
C GLN A 58 -13.82 8.21 9.08
N MET A 59 -13.88 7.21 8.19
CA MET A 59 -15.12 6.78 7.55
C MET A 59 -16.16 6.31 8.57
N THR A 60 -15.76 5.58 9.62
CA THR A 60 -16.67 5.09 10.66
C THR A 60 -17.07 6.18 11.66
N SER A 61 -16.17 7.13 11.95
CA SER A 61 -16.46 8.26 12.84
C SER A 61 -17.56 9.20 12.33
N GLY A 62 -17.70 9.35 11.01
CA GLY A 62 -18.75 10.15 10.38
C GLY A 62 -20.15 9.53 10.40
N ILE A 63 -20.27 8.27 10.83
CA ILE A 63 -21.54 7.52 10.86
C ILE A 63 -22.09 7.38 12.30
N LYS A 64 -21.65 8.24 13.22
CA LYS A 64 -22.25 8.35 14.55
C LYS A 64 -23.66 8.93 14.42
N GLY A 65 -24.67 8.18 14.84
CA GLY A 65 -26.07 8.64 14.91
C GLY A 65 -26.85 8.70 13.59
N GLU A 66 -26.21 9.03 12.47
CA GLU A 66 -26.88 9.32 11.20
C GLU A 66 -26.63 8.20 10.16
N GLY A 67 -27.51 7.21 10.13
CA GLY A 67 -27.52 6.11 9.16
C GLY A 67 -28.75 5.23 9.40
N PRO A 68 -29.20 4.40 8.43
CA PRO A 68 -30.49 3.69 8.51
C PRO A 68 -30.66 2.75 9.73
N PHE A 69 -29.60 2.54 10.52
CA PHE A 69 -29.60 1.69 11.71
C PHE A 69 -29.35 2.44 13.04
N GLY A 70 -29.15 3.77 13.00
CA GLY A 70 -28.97 4.63 14.19
C GLY A 70 -27.75 4.29 15.05
N ASP A 71 -27.80 4.70 16.32
CA ASP A 71 -26.76 4.51 17.36
C ASP A 71 -27.16 3.42 18.38
N THR A 72 -27.77 2.34 17.90
CA THR A 72 -28.25 1.25 18.80
C THR A 72 -27.11 0.29 19.15
N THR A 73 -27.14 -0.28 20.36
CA THR A 73 -26.09 -1.15 20.96
C THR A 73 -25.69 -2.35 20.09
N GLY A 74 -26.50 -2.75 19.10
CA GLY A 74 -26.22 -3.85 18.17
C GLY A 74 -25.50 -3.47 16.87
N THR A 75 -25.39 -2.18 16.53
CA THR A 75 -24.82 -1.74 15.24
C THR A 75 -23.29 -1.84 15.17
N GLY A 76 -22.61 -1.83 16.31
CA GLY A 76 -21.15 -1.92 16.37
C GLY A 76 -20.58 -3.20 15.77
N ALA A 77 -21.20 -4.36 16.02
CA ALA A 77 -20.73 -5.65 15.51
C ALA A 77 -20.82 -5.75 13.99
N TRP A 78 -21.92 -5.27 13.40
CA TRP A 78 -22.09 -5.24 11.95
C TRP A 78 -21.14 -4.26 11.27
N ARG A 79 -20.88 -3.10 11.89
CA ARG A 79 -19.87 -2.13 11.41
C ARG A 79 -18.46 -2.73 11.43
N SER A 80 -18.12 -3.47 12.48
CA SER A 80 -16.84 -4.17 12.56
C SER A 80 -16.72 -5.26 11.48
N MET A 81 -17.76 -6.06 11.25
CA MET A 81 -17.77 -7.06 10.17
C MET A 81 -17.61 -6.42 8.79
N LEU A 82 -18.32 -5.33 8.50
CA LEU A 82 -18.14 -4.59 7.24
C LEU A 82 -16.73 -4.03 7.10
N THR A 83 -16.19 -3.43 8.16
CA THR A 83 -14.82 -2.88 8.16
C THR A 83 -13.79 -3.98 7.90
N ASP A 84 -13.98 -5.16 8.48
CA ASP A 84 -13.12 -6.33 8.28
C ASP A 84 -13.21 -6.85 6.83
N GLU A 85 -14.41 -6.99 6.27
CA GLU A 85 -14.58 -7.40 4.86
C GLU A 85 -14.01 -6.37 3.87
N TYR A 86 -14.22 -5.09 4.12
CA TYR A 86 -13.57 -4.04 3.32
C TYR A 86 -12.04 -4.14 3.43
N SER A 87 -11.49 -4.27 4.64
CA SER A 87 -10.04 -4.42 4.88
C SER A 87 -9.46 -5.63 4.13
N LYS A 88 -10.14 -6.78 4.19
CA LYS A 88 -9.77 -7.98 3.42
C LYS A 88 -9.84 -7.75 1.92
N SER A 89 -10.86 -7.03 1.44
CA SER A 89 -11.00 -6.71 0.01
C SER A 89 -9.85 -5.84 -0.48
N PHE A 90 -9.42 -4.83 0.31
CA PHE A 90 -8.28 -3.99 -0.01
C PHE A 90 -6.97 -4.79 0.02
N ALA A 91 -6.75 -5.61 1.05
CA ALA A 91 -5.56 -6.45 1.13
C ALA A 91 -5.49 -7.45 -0.03
N LYS A 92 -6.61 -8.08 -0.40
CA LYS A 92 -6.71 -9.03 -1.52
C LYS A 92 -6.52 -8.37 -2.88
N ALA A 93 -6.88 -7.10 -3.02
CA ALA A 93 -6.62 -6.30 -4.21
C ALA A 93 -5.15 -5.84 -4.33
N GLY A 94 -4.30 -6.11 -3.33
CA GLY A 94 -2.90 -5.68 -3.30
C GLY A 94 -2.68 -4.32 -2.64
N GLY A 95 -3.62 -3.87 -1.80
CA GLY A 95 -3.60 -2.55 -1.16
C GLY A 95 -4.26 -1.48 -2.03
N VAL A 96 -3.99 -0.21 -1.71
CA VAL A 96 -4.46 0.96 -2.47
C VAL A 96 -3.39 1.45 -3.45
N GLY A 97 -2.18 0.88 -3.39
CA GLY A 97 -1.03 1.21 -4.22
C GLY A 97 -0.13 2.30 -3.64
N ILE A 98 -0.45 2.80 -2.44
CA ILE A 98 0.31 3.89 -1.79
C ILE A 98 1.69 3.40 -1.38
N SER A 99 1.80 2.15 -0.93
CA SER A 99 3.07 1.54 -0.56
C SER A 99 4.11 1.56 -1.71
N ASN A 100 3.67 1.42 -2.96
CA ASN A 100 4.58 1.49 -4.12
C ASN A 100 5.14 2.90 -4.35
N GLU A 101 4.31 3.94 -4.22
CA GLU A 101 4.73 5.34 -4.38
C GLU A 101 5.63 5.81 -3.22
N VAL A 102 5.30 5.39 -2.00
CA VAL A 102 6.13 5.66 -0.81
C VAL A 102 7.48 4.94 -0.96
N PHE A 103 7.47 3.68 -1.36
CA PHE A 103 8.70 2.92 -1.62
C PHE A 103 9.58 3.62 -2.65
N ARG A 104 9.01 3.99 -3.81
CA ARG A 104 9.70 4.73 -4.86
C ARG A 104 10.36 5.99 -4.32
N SER A 105 9.59 6.81 -3.60
CA SER A 105 10.05 8.09 -3.05
C SER A 105 11.19 7.90 -2.04
N LEU A 106 11.05 6.94 -1.12
CA LEU A 106 12.07 6.65 -0.10
C LEU A 106 13.35 6.06 -0.70
N ILE A 107 13.26 5.22 -1.72
CA ILE A 107 14.43 4.68 -2.42
C ILE A 107 15.19 5.78 -3.13
N ILE A 108 14.50 6.64 -3.89
CA ILE A 108 15.12 7.79 -4.56
C ILE A 108 15.79 8.71 -3.54
N GLN A 109 15.13 8.99 -2.41
CA GLN A 109 15.70 9.80 -1.35
C GLN A 109 16.95 9.16 -0.73
N GLN A 110 16.93 7.85 -0.45
CA GLN A 110 18.08 7.13 0.08
C GLN A 110 19.26 7.13 -0.90
N ALA A 111 18.99 6.91 -2.19
CA ALA A 111 20.00 6.96 -3.24
C ALA A 111 20.67 8.34 -3.33
N ASN A 112 19.89 9.41 -3.23
CA ASN A 112 20.40 10.79 -3.25
C ASN A 112 21.22 11.17 -2.02
N ARG A 113 21.02 10.49 -0.89
CA ARG A 113 21.83 10.70 0.33
C ARG A 113 23.13 9.89 0.31
N ALA A 114 23.20 8.84 -0.50
CA ALA A 114 24.36 7.98 -0.65
C ALA A 114 25.36 8.48 -1.72
N SER A 115 24.98 9.53 -2.47
CA SER A 115 25.82 10.23 -3.46
C SER A 115 26.39 11.52 -2.89
#